data_AF-A0AAV9JH91-F1
#
_entry.id   AF-A0AAV9JH91-F1
#
_cell.length_a   1.000
_cell.length_b   1.000
_cell.length_c   1.000
_cell.angle_alpha   90.00
_cell.angle_beta   90.00
_cell.angle_gamma   90.00
#
_symmetry.space_group_name_H-M   'P 1'
#
loop_
_entity.id
_entity.type
_entity.pdbx_description
1 polymer ?
#
loop_
_entity_poly.entity_id
_entity_poly.type
_entity_poly.pdbx_seq_one_letter_code
_entity_poly.pdbx_strand_id
1 'polypeptide(L)'
;MPSTSPGSPLVSGHPTADVATKGHHKARSSLLLGHKADTTYQPLSGSFSNTTSTSQYTAPGGYYERQGIPTTPGVGASKANGWMHLPNSTWTWSFFGISVAQCIISLALESYVFAEFQTSLVGAAKNEHSTKNRPSAALTIPTYLAIFIFGFIYELGLVWDALRLKNTIQVIGVCLYNLGMLIYAAVEMNQVDQAVGQLVTMADIAPGTWGHLRPFLIAAPCVIALGTVLLGLVAWKLYDEFAWTIYKHISADLRLKRRFLTYQIYIALLKFDFFFFLGFTVQFLVVVENTPDVEFYITIVAIPVTIALLFLAAFCVRRESKIGHGACMLVYFAAMAYFIFKLVRMYDSKRALAYKAGRPSLTTFAVLTLMLLVVTIGTAFACLGNFGKGLMPHIQKRKVPDADDLKYSGYGGSELFNGPPHQLGPVPNRMTID
;
A
#
# COMPACT_ATOMS: atom_id res chain seq x y z
N MET A 1 -18.38 -58.23 -11.94
CA MET A 1 -17.38 -59.26 -12.31
C MET A 1 -16.19 -58.60 -13.00
N PRO A 2 -14.99 -59.21 -13.03
CA PRO A 2 -13.75 -58.56 -13.47
C PRO A 2 -13.08 -59.19 -14.71
N SER A 3 -12.21 -58.41 -15.37
CA SER A 3 -11.04 -58.86 -16.16
C SER A 3 -10.19 -57.61 -16.49
N THR A 4 -8.87 -57.46 -16.29
CA THR A 4 -7.68 -58.33 -16.53
C THR A 4 -7.44 -58.60 -18.04
N SER A 5 -6.24 -58.59 -18.63
CA SER A 5 -4.88 -58.73 -18.04
C SER A 5 -3.77 -58.00 -18.89
N PRO A 6 -2.50 -58.44 -19.12
CA PRO A 6 -1.31 -57.70 -18.65
C PRO A 6 -0.21 -57.43 -19.70
N GLY A 7 0.99 -56.97 -19.31
CA GLY A 7 2.21 -57.08 -20.15
C GLY A 7 3.44 -56.26 -19.71
N SER A 8 4.58 -56.91 -19.50
CA SER A 8 5.95 -56.38 -19.33
C SER A 8 6.93 -57.38 -20.05
N PRO A 9 8.29 -57.40 -19.96
CA PRO A 9 9.24 -56.57 -19.19
C PRO A 9 10.66 -56.28 -19.83
N LEU A 10 11.47 -55.45 -19.14
CA LEU A 10 12.94 -55.55 -18.84
C LEU A 10 14.06 -55.70 -19.93
N VAL A 11 15.32 -55.63 -19.42
CA VAL A 11 16.65 -55.90 -20.04
C VAL A 11 17.19 -54.76 -20.92
N SER A 12 18.27 -53.99 -20.65
CA SER A 12 19.54 -54.05 -19.87
C SER A 12 20.79 -54.46 -20.66
N GLY A 13 21.81 -53.59 -20.72
CA GLY A 13 23.12 -53.90 -21.34
C GLY A 13 24.19 -52.81 -21.17
N HIS A 14 25.26 -53.12 -20.45
CA HIS A 14 26.55 -52.39 -20.42
C HIS A 14 27.52 -53.10 -21.41
N PRO A 15 28.67 -52.53 -21.85
CA PRO A 15 29.85 -52.54 -20.96
C PRO A 15 30.92 -51.41 -21.16
N THR A 16 31.87 -51.46 -20.23
CA THR A 16 33.24 -50.90 -20.11
C THR A 16 34.04 -50.43 -21.34
N ALA A 17 34.92 -49.44 -21.12
CA ALA A 17 36.34 -49.49 -21.53
C ALA A 17 37.23 -48.57 -20.65
N ASP A 18 38.30 -49.11 -20.06
CA ASP A 18 39.34 -48.35 -19.34
C ASP A 18 40.54 -48.02 -20.23
N VAL A 19 41.17 -46.85 -20.04
CA VAL A 19 42.61 -46.63 -20.28
C VAL A 19 43.15 -45.65 -19.24
N ALA A 20 44.30 -45.93 -18.63
CA ALA A 20 44.97 -45.07 -17.66
C ALA A 20 46.42 -44.73 -18.07
N THR A 21 46.88 -43.51 -17.81
CA THR A 21 48.29 -43.11 -17.99
C THR A 21 48.85 -42.32 -16.80
N LYS A 22 50.07 -42.70 -16.42
CA LYS A 22 50.81 -42.40 -15.19
C LYS A 22 51.42 -40.98 -15.14
N GLY A 23 51.77 -40.53 -13.92
CA GLY A 23 52.90 -39.64 -13.65
C GLY A 23 52.55 -38.22 -13.18
N HIS A 24 53.35 -37.54 -12.35
CA HIS A 24 54.57 -37.96 -11.64
C HIS A 24 54.78 -37.12 -10.36
N HIS A 25 55.60 -37.60 -9.40
CA HIS A 25 55.92 -36.88 -8.16
C HIS A 25 56.63 -35.53 -8.38
N LYS A 26 56.33 -34.54 -7.51
CA LYS A 26 57.33 -34.00 -6.57
C LYS A 26 56.71 -33.11 -5.49
N ALA A 27 57.19 -33.27 -4.26
CA ALA A 27 57.06 -32.30 -3.17
C ALA A 27 58.46 -31.81 -2.77
N ARG A 28 58.57 -30.58 -2.25
CA ARG A 28 59.69 -30.16 -1.40
C ARG A 28 59.33 -28.92 -0.58
N SER A 29 59.83 -28.87 0.65
CA SER A 29 59.61 -27.79 1.61
C SER A 29 60.84 -26.90 1.76
N SER A 30 60.61 -25.72 2.36
CA SER A 30 61.55 -24.94 3.19
C SER A 30 62.90 -24.50 2.60
N LEU A 31 63.17 -23.19 2.70
CA LEU A 31 64.47 -22.67 3.11
C LEU A 31 64.29 -21.38 3.94
N LEU A 32 65.36 -20.95 4.62
CA LEU A 32 65.36 -19.96 5.71
C LEU A 32 66.21 -18.71 5.38
N LEU A 33 66.34 -17.82 6.37
CA LEU A 33 67.01 -16.50 6.37
C LEU A 33 66.20 -15.37 5.68
N GLY A 34 66.16 -14.13 6.19
CA GLY A 34 66.57 -13.63 7.51
C GLY A 34 67.51 -12.43 7.47
N HIS A 35 67.03 -11.26 7.95
CA HIS A 35 67.87 -10.11 8.32
C HIS A 35 67.19 -9.23 9.37
N LYS A 36 68.02 -8.50 10.12
CA LYS A 36 67.66 -7.46 11.11
C LYS A 36 68.25 -6.12 10.67
N ALA A 37 67.67 -5.02 11.14
CA ALA A 37 68.35 -3.74 11.33
C ALA A 37 67.62 -2.98 12.46
N ASP A 38 68.36 -2.48 13.47
CA ASP A 38 67.85 -1.97 14.76
C ASP A 38 68.51 -0.59 15.03
N THR A 39 67.91 0.44 15.67
CA THR A 39 66.63 0.52 16.41
C THR A 39 65.65 1.56 15.80
N THR A 40 65.48 2.85 16.16
CA THR A 40 66.00 3.77 17.20
C THR A 40 65.01 4.94 17.39
N TYR A 41 64.79 5.45 18.62
CA TYR A 41 63.94 6.64 18.89
C TYR A 41 64.38 7.38 20.18
N GLN A 42 64.41 8.72 20.17
CA GLN A 42 64.72 9.55 21.35
C GLN A 42 63.56 10.50 21.67
N PRO A 43 63.09 10.59 22.94
CA PRO A 43 62.25 11.70 23.41
C PRO A 43 63.13 12.84 23.91
N LEU A 44 62.89 14.06 23.42
CA LEU A 44 63.56 15.28 23.89
C LEU A 44 62.65 16.05 24.86
N SER A 45 63.18 16.38 26.04
CA SER A 45 62.47 17.08 27.11
C SER A 45 62.55 18.59 26.98
N GLY A 46 61.44 19.29 27.25
CA GLY A 46 61.38 20.75 27.44
C GLY A 46 60.22 21.12 28.36
N SER A 47 60.38 22.15 29.21
CA SER A 47 59.38 22.56 30.19
C SER A 47 59.43 24.07 30.44
N PHE A 48 58.27 24.65 30.79
CA PHE A 48 58.00 26.10 30.96
C PHE A 48 58.10 26.92 29.65
N SER A 49 57.39 28.04 29.50
CA SER A 49 56.69 28.87 30.49
C SER A 49 55.24 29.23 30.12
N ASN A 50 54.45 29.61 31.13
CA ASN A 50 53.14 30.27 30.94
C ASN A 50 53.31 31.78 30.71
N THR A 51 52.70 32.30 29.64
CA THR A 51 52.37 33.74 29.50
C THR A 51 51.05 33.88 28.76
N THR A 52 50.08 34.56 29.38
CA THR A 52 48.72 34.68 28.87
C THR A 52 48.61 35.79 27.81
N SER A 53 48.13 35.46 26.62
CA SER A 53 47.53 36.43 25.70
C SER A 53 46.33 35.83 24.98
N THR A 54 45.23 36.59 24.90
CA THR A 54 43.97 36.14 24.30
C THR A 54 44.02 36.21 22.78
N SER A 55 43.80 35.06 22.12
CA SER A 55 43.49 34.95 20.69
C SER A 55 42.55 33.78 20.44
N GLN A 56 41.82 33.82 19.33
CA GLN A 56 40.72 32.90 19.02
C GLN A 56 41.21 31.48 18.68
N TYR A 57 40.56 30.47 19.24
CA TYR A 57 40.74 29.07 18.84
C TYR A 57 40.01 28.79 17.52
N THR A 58 40.67 29.06 16.40
CA THR A 58 40.33 28.43 15.12
C THR A 58 40.89 27.01 15.13
N ALA A 59 40.06 26.00 14.85
CA ALA A 59 40.55 24.63 14.76
C ALA A 59 41.55 24.47 13.60
N PRO A 60 42.66 23.74 13.76
CA PRO A 60 43.65 23.58 12.70
C PRO A 60 43.05 22.84 11.49
N GLY A 61 43.35 23.32 10.28
CA GLY A 61 42.81 22.78 9.05
C GLY A 61 43.17 21.31 8.83
N GLY A 62 42.18 20.55 8.32
CA GLY A 62 42.40 19.17 7.87
C GLY A 62 43.27 19.10 6.62
N TYR A 63 43.70 17.88 6.27
CA TYR A 63 44.67 17.56 5.21
C TYR A 63 44.52 18.31 3.87
N TYR A 64 43.31 18.74 3.51
CA TYR A 64 43.01 19.50 2.29
C TYR A 64 43.75 20.84 2.18
N GLU A 65 43.95 21.56 3.29
CA GLU A 65 44.60 22.89 3.26
C GLU A 65 46.10 22.79 2.91
N ARG A 66 46.73 21.64 3.22
CA ARG A 66 48.16 21.39 2.96
C ARG A 66 48.49 21.10 1.49
N GLN A 67 47.48 21.03 0.60
CA GLN A 67 47.67 20.74 -0.82
C GLN A 67 47.32 21.91 -1.76
N GLY A 68 47.00 23.10 -1.22
CA GLY A 68 46.75 24.30 -2.03
C GLY A 68 45.49 24.24 -2.90
N ILE A 69 44.58 23.30 -2.64
CA ILE A 69 43.32 23.16 -3.35
C ILE A 69 42.38 24.28 -2.88
N PRO A 70 41.85 25.14 -3.78
CA PRO A 70 40.98 26.24 -3.38
C PRO A 70 39.67 25.69 -2.80
N THR A 71 39.41 25.97 -1.52
CA THR A 71 38.17 25.60 -0.84
C THR A 71 36.99 26.33 -1.51
N THR A 72 36.20 25.60 -2.29
CA THR A 72 35.00 26.15 -2.92
C THR A 72 34.05 26.63 -1.81
N PRO A 73 33.56 27.89 -1.85
CA PRO A 73 32.67 28.39 -0.80
C PRO A 73 31.42 27.51 -0.73
N GLY A 74 31.15 26.95 0.45
CA GLY A 74 30.07 25.99 0.65
C GLY A 74 28.74 26.60 0.25
N VAL A 75 28.07 25.99 -0.73
CA VAL A 75 26.72 26.37 -1.15
C VAL A 75 25.82 26.31 0.08
N GLY A 76 25.38 27.48 0.55
CA GLY A 76 24.60 27.60 1.77
C GLY A 76 23.36 26.72 1.67
N ALA A 77 23.29 25.67 2.50
CA ALA A 77 22.19 24.73 2.51
C ALA A 77 20.91 25.47 2.88
N SER A 78 20.10 25.80 1.86
CA SER A 78 18.83 26.46 2.06
C SER A 78 17.96 25.55 2.95
N LYS A 79 17.47 26.10 4.06
CA LYS A 79 16.50 25.41 4.90
C LYS A 79 15.21 25.28 4.09
N ALA A 80 15.07 24.16 3.38
CA ALA A 80 13.83 23.75 2.76
C ALA A 80 12.79 23.58 3.87
N ASN A 81 11.93 24.58 4.05
CA ASN A 81 10.88 24.55 5.05
C ASN A 81 10.03 23.30 4.83
N GLY A 82 9.84 22.49 5.88
CA GLY A 82 9.33 21.12 5.80
C GLY A 82 7.83 20.98 5.47
N TRP A 83 7.25 21.92 4.74
CA TRP A 83 5.85 21.92 4.32
C TRP A 83 5.75 21.52 2.85
N MET A 84 4.99 20.45 2.61
CA MET A 84 4.35 20.09 1.35
C MET A 84 5.24 20.20 0.08
N HIS A 85 5.82 19.10 -0.38
CA HIS A 85 6.17 18.95 -1.80
C HIS A 85 4.87 18.92 -2.62
N LEU A 86 4.35 20.09 -2.99
CA LEU A 86 3.24 20.20 -3.92
C LEU A 86 3.70 19.74 -5.31
N PRO A 87 2.93 18.92 -6.02
CA PRO A 87 3.29 18.46 -7.35
C PRO A 87 3.23 19.62 -8.35
N ASN A 88 4.27 19.78 -9.16
CA ASN A 88 4.46 20.97 -10.00
C ASN A 88 3.95 20.79 -11.45
N SER A 89 3.12 19.79 -11.70
CA SER A 89 2.53 19.48 -13.02
C SER A 89 1.03 19.82 -13.05
N THR A 90 0.60 20.45 -14.14
CA THR A 90 -0.80 20.82 -14.39
C THR A 90 -1.74 19.62 -14.33
N TRP A 91 -1.36 18.48 -14.92
CA TRP A 91 -2.16 17.24 -14.88
C TRP A 91 -2.35 16.72 -13.46
N THR A 92 -1.35 16.91 -12.58
CA THR A 92 -1.46 16.48 -11.19
C THR A 92 -2.45 17.36 -10.41
N TRP A 93 -2.45 18.67 -10.67
CA TRP A 93 -3.47 19.59 -10.16
C TRP A 93 -4.85 19.31 -10.75
N SER A 94 -4.96 18.95 -12.03
CA SER A 94 -6.24 18.53 -12.63
C SER A 94 -6.80 17.28 -11.96
N PHE A 95 -5.98 16.25 -11.72
CA PHE A 95 -6.43 15.02 -11.07
C PHE A 95 -6.94 15.29 -9.63
N PHE A 96 -6.19 16.08 -8.85
CA PHE A 96 -6.62 16.50 -7.52
C PHE A 96 -7.89 17.37 -7.57
N GLY A 97 -7.95 18.35 -8.46
CA GLY A 97 -9.07 19.27 -8.62
C GLY A 97 -10.37 18.58 -9.04
N ILE A 98 -10.31 17.63 -9.97
CA ILE A 98 -11.46 16.79 -10.35
C ILE A 98 -11.93 15.94 -9.16
N SER A 99 -11.00 15.33 -8.42
CA SER A 99 -11.32 14.53 -7.22
C SER A 99 -12.02 15.38 -6.15
N VAL A 100 -11.52 16.59 -5.90
CA VAL A 100 -12.12 17.55 -4.95
C VAL A 100 -13.50 18.04 -5.42
N ALA A 101 -13.66 18.34 -6.72
CA ALA A 101 -14.95 18.75 -7.27
C ALA A 101 -15.99 17.61 -7.22
N GLN A 102 -15.61 16.39 -7.60
CA GLN A 102 -16.46 15.19 -7.49
C GLN A 102 -16.90 14.96 -6.04
N CYS A 103 -15.96 15.04 -5.09
CA CYS A 103 -16.22 14.91 -3.67
C CYS A 103 -17.22 15.98 -3.19
N ILE A 104 -16.98 17.26 -3.45
CA ILE A 104 -17.87 18.36 -3.01
C ILE A 104 -19.28 18.21 -3.58
N ILE A 105 -19.41 17.90 -4.88
CA ILE A 105 -20.73 17.76 -5.52
C ILE A 105 -21.47 16.53 -4.96
N SER A 106 -20.79 15.39 -4.79
CA SER A 106 -21.42 14.16 -4.29
C SER A 106 -21.82 14.29 -2.81
N LEU A 107 -20.97 14.91 -1.98
CA LEU A 107 -21.30 15.24 -0.60
C LEU A 107 -22.49 16.21 -0.49
N ALA A 108 -22.61 17.17 -1.42
CA ALA A 108 -23.75 18.08 -1.46
C ALA A 108 -25.06 17.34 -1.79
N LEU A 109 -25.05 16.46 -2.80
CA LEU A 109 -26.19 15.61 -3.16
C LEU A 109 -26.64 14.74 -1.98
N GLU A 110 -25.72 14.02 -1.32
CA GLU A 110 -26.07 13.20 -0.16
C GLU A 110 -26.50 14.01 1.06
N SER A 111 -25.93 15.20 1.28
CA SER A 111 -26.40 16.07 2.38
C SER A 111 -27.86 16.49 2.20
N TYR A 112 -28.32 16.68 0.96
CA TYR A 112 -29.71 16.94 0.63
C TYR A 112 -30.58 15.68 0.83
N VAL A 113 -30.15 14.53 0.30
CA VAL A 113 -30.84 13.24 0.48
C VAL A 113 -31.02 12.90 1.97
N PHE A 114 -29.98 13.12 2.79
CA PHE A 114 -30.03 12.95 4.23
C PHE A 114 -31.03 13.91 4.89
N ALA A 115 -30.96 15.21 4.55
CA ALA A 115 -31.83 16.22 5.14
C ALA A 115 -33.31 15.96 4.83
N GLU A 116 -33.65 15.73 3.56
CA GLU A 116 -35.02 15.46 3.12
C GLU A 116 -35.58 14.13 3.67
N PHE A 117 -34.71 13.13 3.87
CA PHE A 117 -35.10 11.92 4.58
C PHE A 117 -35.41 12.18 6.06
N GLN A 118 -34.53 12.88 6.78
CA GLN A 118 -34.70 13.16 8.22
C GLN A 118 -35.87 14.10 8.52
N THR A 119 -36.15 15.10 7.67
CA THR A 119 -37.34 15.95 7.80
C THR A 119 -38.62 15.15 7.58
N SER A 120 -38.60 14.22 6.61
CA SER A 120 -39.72 13.34 6.26
C SER A 120 -40.05 12.27 7.30
N LEU A 121 -39.16 11.96 8.26
CA LEU A 121 -39.45 10.97 9.31
C LEU A 121 -40.52 11.47 10.30
N VAL A 122 -41.47 10.58 10.60
CA VAL A 122 -42.62 10.77 11.50
C VAL A 122 -42.59 9.64 12.56
N GLY A 123 -43.55 9.64 13.49
CA GLY A 123 -43.88 8.47 14.30
C GLY A 123 -42.74 7.92 15.16
N ALA A 124 -42.62 6.59 15.19
CA ALA A 124 -41.60 5.85 15.93
C ALA A 124 -40.20 6.04 15.34
N ALA A 125 -40.07 6.21 14.02
CA ALA A 125 -38.79 6.49 13.38
C ALA A 125 -38.19 7.84 13.85
N LYS A 126 -39.01 8.88 14.00
CA LYS A 126 -38.57 10.20 14.47
C LYS A 126 -38.12 10.19 15.95
N ASN A 127 -38.73 9.36 16.79
CA ASN A 127 -38.49 9.35 18.24
C ASN A 127 -37.11 8.77 18.60
N GLU A 128 -36.18 9.63 18.98
CA GLU A 128 -34.78 9.29 19.23
C GLU A 128 -34.52 8.55 20.56
N HIS A 129 -35.43 8.66 21.53
CA HIS A 129 -35.22 8.22 22.91
C HIS A 129 -35.19 6.69 23.14
N SER A 130 -35.20 5.87 22.07
CA SER A 130 -35.06 4.41 22.16
C SER A 130 -34.54 3.81 20.86
N THR A 131 -33.21 3.83 20.67
CA THR A 131 -32.50 3.19 19.53
C THR A 131 -32.89 1.72 19.33
N LYS A 132 -33.29 1.02 20.41
CA LYS A 132 -33.68 -0.40 20.40
C LYS A 132 -35.06 -0.67 19.80
N ASN A 133 -35.90 0.35 19.62
CA ASN A 133 -37.26 0.26 19.05
C ASN A 133 -37.40 0.98 17.69
N ARG A 134 -36.35 1.62 17.18
CA ARG A 134 -36.39 2.24 15.83
C ARG A 134 -36.40 1.14 14.75
N PRO A 135 -37.26 1.25 13.71
CA PRO A 135 -37.21 0.32 12.59
C PRO A 135 -35.89 0.45 11.84
N SER A 136 -35.22 -0.67 11.52
CA SER A 136 -33.87 -0.65 10.96
C SER A 136 -33.78 0.09 9.63
N ALA A 137 -34.88 0.19 8.87
CA ALA A 137 -34.98 1.03 7.67
C ALA A 137 -34.60 2.50 7.94
N ALA A 138 -34.89 3.04 9.13
CA ALA A 138 -34.52 4.40 9.53
C ALA A 138 -33.03 4.54 9.89
N LEU A 139 -32.35 3.45 10.25
CA LEU A 139 -30.89 3.40 10.51
C LEU A 139 -30.08 3.05 9.23
N THR A 140 -30.73 2.35 8.30
CA THR A 140 -30.16 1.87 7.04
C THR A 140 -29.66 3.03 6.18
N ILE A 141 -30.49 4.01 5.89
CA ILE A 141 -30.14 5.17 5.05
C ILE A 141 -28.99 5.99 5.66
N PRO A 142 -29.03 6.45 6.93
CA PRO A 142 -27.89 7.11 7.58
C PRO A 142 -26.57 6.34 7.51
N THR A 143 -26.61 5.00 7.59
CA THR A 143 -25.41 4.16 7.51
C THR A 143 -24.77 4.21 6.12
N TYR A 144 -25.59 4.17 5.06
CA TYR A 144 -25.08 4.19 3.68
C TYR A 144 -24.44 5.52 3.32
N LEU A 145 -25.11 6.64 3.64
CA LEU A 145 -24.58 7.97 3.41
C LEU A 145 -23.31 8.23 4.24
N ALA A 146 -23.25 7.79 5.51
CA ALA A 146 -22.04 7.90 6.31
C ALA A 146 -20.82 7.18 5.70
N ILE A 147 -21.04 6.02 5.07
CA ILE A 147 -19.99 5.26 4.38
C ILE A 147 -19.61 5.90 3.04
N PHE A 148 -20.55 6.52 2.34
CA PHE A 148 -20.29 7.26 1.11
C PHE A 148 -19.46 8.53 1.37
N ILE A 149 -19.82 9.28 2.42
CA ILE A 149 -19.07 10.44 2.93
C ILE A 149 -17.64 10.02 3.30
N PHE A 150 -17.51 8.94 4.08
CA PHE A 150 -16.19 8.37 4.39
C PHE A 150 -15.44 7.91 3.14
N GLY A 151 -16.14 7.37 2.14
CA GLY A 151 -15.58 6.92 0.86
C GLY A 151 -14.91 8.02 0.06
N PHE A 152 -15.53 9.20 -0.07
CA PHE A 152 -14.90 10.34 -0.76
C PHE A 152 -13.79 11.00 0.05
N ILE A 153 -13.93 11.08 1.39
CA ILE A 153 -12.85 11.57 2.26
C ILE A 153 -11.62 10.64 2.17
N TYR A 154 -11.85 9.33 2.10
CA TYR A 154 -10.79 8.34 1.90
C TYR A 154 -10.20 8.43 0.48
N GLU A 155 -11.02 8.63 -0.56
CA GLU A 155 -10.56 8.88 -1.93
C GLU A 155 -9.60 10.06 -2.00
N LEU A 156 -9.95 11.21 -1.41
CA LEU A 156 -9.07 12.38 -1.37
C LEU A 156 -7.75 12.10 -0.63
N GLY A 157 -7.76 11.27 0.42
CA GLY A 157 -6.56 10.80 1.09
C GLY A 157 -5.69 9.90 0.22
N LEU A 158 -6.31 8.99 -0.56
CA LEU A 158 -5.62 8.11 -1.52
C LEU A 158 -5.05 8.90 -2.69
N VAL A 159 -5.81 9.83 -3.26
CA VAL A 159 -5.37 10.77 -4.30
C VAL A 159 -4.16 11.55 -3.79
N TRP A 160 -4.26 12.20 -2.63
CA TRP A 160 -3.16 12.98 -2.07
C TRP A 160 -1.88 12.14 -1.91
N ASP A 161 -1.98 10.94 -1.33
CA ASP A 161 -0.84 10.04 -1.14
C ASP A 161 -0.26 9.53 -2.47
N ALA A 162 -1.11 9.18 -3.45
CA ALA A 162 -0.69 8.74 -4.78
C ALA A 162 0.09 9.83 -5.53
N LEU A 163 -0.41 11.06 -5.55
CA LEU A 163 0.22 12.19 -6.24
C LEU A 163 1.50 12.63 -5.53
N ARG A 164 1.48 12.74 -4.19
CA ARG A 164 2.63 13.12 -3.37
C ARG A 164 3.77 12.11 -3.42
N LEU A 165 3.48 10.84 -3.70
CA LEU A 165 4.48 9.77 -3.91
C LEU A 165 4.79 9.50 -5.39
N LYS A 166 4.20 10.26 -6.33
CA LYS A 166 4.29 10.05 -7.80
C LYS A 166 3.98 8.59 -8.19
N ASN A 167 3.08 7.93 -7.46
CA ASN A 167 2.86 6.48 -7.55
C ASN A 167 1.74 6.14 -8.54
N THR A 168 2.12 5.89 -9.79
CA THR A 168 1.21 5.54 -10.89
C THR A 168 0.25 4.39 -10.57
N ILE A 169 0.69 3.40 -9.79
CA ILE A 169 -0.13 2.24 -9.41
C ILE A 169 -1.32 2.69 -8.54
N GLN A 170 -1.09 3.63 -7.62
CA GLN A 170 -2.16 4.17 -6.78
C GLN A 170 -3.09 5.09 -7.56
N VAL A 171 -2.60 5.81 -8.58
CA VAL A 171 -3.46 6.61 -9.47
C VAL A 171 -4.42 5.69 -10.24
N ILE A 172 -3.93 4.59 -10.82
CA ILE A 172 -4.78 3.57 -11.47
C ILE A 172 -5.75 2.95 -10.45
N GLY A 173 -5.28 2.64 -9.24
CA GLY A 173 -6.10 2.11 -8.17
C GLY A 173 -7.22 3.06 -7.71
N VAL A 174 -6.98 4.38 -7.69
CA VAL A 174 -8.03 5.39 -7.44
C VAL A 174 -9.09 5.38 -8.53
N CYS A 175 -8.73 5.25 -9.81
CA CYS A 175 -9.72 5.12 -10.89
C CYS A 175 -10.59 3.85 -10.73
N LEU A 176 -10.00 2.73 -10.28
CA LEU A 176 -10.74 1.50 -9.98
C LEU A 176 -11.60 1.61 -8.71
N TYR A 177 -11.12 2.35 -7.70
CA TYR A 177 -11.87 2.67 -6.48
C TYR A 177 -13.11 3.52 -6.79
N ASN A 178 -12.97 4.54 -7.63
CA ASN A 178 -14.08 5.40 -8.03
C ASN A 178 -15.14 4.64 -8.85
N LEU A 179 -14.71 3.67 -9.68
CA LEU A 179 -15.62 2.71 -10.31
C LEU A 179 -16.37 1.85 -9.25
N GLY A 180 -15.72 1.49 -8.15
CA GLY A 180 -16.37 0.85 -6.99
C GLY A 180 -17.41 1.76 -6.31
N MET A 181 -17.08 3.05 -6.12
CA MET A 181 -18.01 4.05 -5.59
C MET A 181 -19.22 4.28 -6.53
N LEU A 182 -19.01 4.25 -7.84
CA LEU A 182 -20.07 4.31 -8.85
C LEU A 182 -21.03 3.12 -8.76
N ILE A 183 -20.50 1.90 -8.65
CA ILE A 183 -21.32 0.68 -8.47
C ILE A 183 -22.12 0.79 -7.17
N TYR A 184 -21.51 1.27 -6.09
CA TYR A 184 -22.21 1.46 -4.82
C TYR A 184 -23.34 2.50 -4.92
N ALA A 185 -23.10 3.67 -5.52
CA ALA A 185 -24.13 4.70 -5.73
C ALA A 185 -25.34 4.18 -6.53
N ALA A 186 -25.10 3.36 -7.56
CA ALA A 186 -26.17 2.72 -8.33
C ALA A 186 -26.96 1.66 -7.52
N VAL A 187 -26.32 1.01 -6.54
CA VAL A 187 -26.94 0.04 -5.63
C VAL A 187 -27.65 0.73 -4.46
N GLU A 188 -27.18 1.91 -4.03
CA GLU A 188 -27.79 2.75 -2.99
C GLU A 188 -29.22 3.18 -3.36
N MET A 189 -29.45 3.64 -4.59
CA MET A 189 -30.78 4.02 -5.09
C MET A 189 -31.85 2.94 -4.83
N ASN A 190 -31.53 1.68 -5.12
CA ASN A 190 -32.46 0.56 -4.95
C ASN A 190 -32.71 0.20 -3.47
N GLN A 191 -31.85 0.62 -2.56
CA GLN A 191 -31.98 0.36 -1.12
C GLN A 191 -32.74 1.48 -0.41
N VAL A 192 -32.55 2.74 -0.83
CA VAL A 192 -33.35 3.86 -0.33
C VAL A 192 -34.82 3.70 -0.74
N ASP A 193 -35.11 3.26 -1.96
CA ASP A 193 -36.46 2.88 -2.41
C ASP A 193 -37.10 1.82 -1.48
N GLN A 194 -36.37 0.74 -1.20
CA GLN A 194 -36.84 -0.34 -0.31
C GLN A 194 -37.03 0.12 1.14
N ALA A 195 -36.12 0.93 1.69
CA ALA A 195 -36.22 1.45 3.05
C ALA A 195 -37.38 2.46 3.20
N VAL A 196 -37.56 3.36 2.23
CA VAL A 196 -38.71 4.27 2.17
C VAL A 196 -40.02 3.48 2.02
N GLY A 197 -40.06 2.46 1.16
CA GLY A 197 -41.21 1.58 1.01
C GLY A 197 -41.59 0.86 2.32
N GLN A 198 -40.62 0.38 3.10
CA GLN A 198 -40.87 -0.18 4.42
C GLN A 198 -41.44 0.86 5.40
N LEU A 199 -40.86 2.06 5.46
CA LEU A 199 -41.34 3.13 6.34
C LEU A 199 -42.75 3.63 5.97
N VAL A 200 -43.09 3.64 4.68
CA VAL A 200 -44.47 3.91 4.20
C VAL A 200 -45.44 2.84 4.70
N THR A 201 -45.08 1.55 4.65
CA THR A 201 -45.94 0.48 5.21
C THR A 201 -46.08 0.53 6.73
N MET A 202 -45.20 1.24 7.43
CA MET A 202 -45.25 1.47 8.88
C MET A 202 -45.90 2.81 9.27
N ALA A 203 -46.27 3.65 8.29
CA ALA A 203 -46.73 5.04 8.48
C ALA A 203 -45.72 5.96 9.21
N ASP A 204 -44.42 5.62 9.16
CA ASP A 204 -43.32 6.30 9.85
C ASP A 204 -42.62 7.38 8.99
N ILE A 205 -43.12 7.64 7.78
CA ILE A 205 -42.56 8.63 6.84
C ILE A 205 -43.67 9.37 6.10
N ALA A 206 -43.40 10.62 5.70
CA ALA A 206 -44.32 11.44 4.93
C ALA A 206 -44.68 10.82 3.55
N PRO A 207 -45.94 10.95 3.09
CA PRO A 207 -46.33 10.51 1.77
C PRO A 207 -45.66 11.37 0.68
N GLY A 208 -45.03 10.73 -0.31
CA GLY A 208 -44.43 11.40 -1.46
C GLY A 208 -42.93 11.64 -1.39
N THR A 209 -42.26 11.44 -0.24
CA THR A 209 -40.80 11.66 -0.06
C THR A 209 -39.93 11.02 -1.14
N TRP A 210 -40.27 9.82 -1.63
CA TRP A 210 -39.54 9.17 -2.74
C TRP A 210 -39.50 10.02 -4.01
N GLY A 211 -40.55 10.81 -4.29
CA GLY A 211 -40.59 11.73 -5.43
C GLY A 211 -39.56 12.87 -5.33
N HIS A 212 -39.25 13.34 -4.12
CA HIS A 212 -38.23 14.35 -3.87
C HIS A 212 -36.82 13.76 -3.87
N LEU A 213 -36.65 12.56 -3.31
CA LEU A 213 -35.35 11.88 -3.23
C LEU A 213 -34.88 11.35 -4.60
N ARG A 214 -35.75 10.69 -5.36
CA ARG A 214 -35.42 9.95 -6.59
C ARG A 214 -34.57 10.73 -7.62
N PRO A 215 -34.79 12.02 -7.92
CA PRO A 215 -33.93 12.79 -8.83
C PRO A 215 -32.47 12.88 -8.37
N PHE A 216 -32.23 13.05 -7.07
CA PHE A 216 -30.90 13.24 -6.50
C PHE A 216 -30.13 11.91 -6.42
N LEU A 217 -30.80 10.81 -6.08
CA LEU A 217 -30.20 9.47 -6.12
C LEU A 217 -29.92 8.96 -7.55
N ILE A 218 -30.55 9.54 -8.58
CA ILE A 218 -30.15 9.32 -9.99
C ILE A 218 -28.96 10.24 -10.36
N ALA A 219 -28.92 11.47 -9.84
CA ALA A 219 -27.83 12.41 -10.10
C ALA A 219 -26.48 11.95 -9.52
N ALA A 220 -26.45 11.38 -8.31
CA ALA A 220 -25.21 10.93 -7.66
C ALA A 220 -24.36 9.96 -8.51
N PRO A 221 -24.86 8.80 -8.99
CA PRO A 221 -24.09 7.93 -9.89
C PRO A 221 -23.76 8.60 -11.23
N CYS A 222 -24.57 9.54 -11.73
CA CYS A 222 -24.25 10.26 -12.97
C CYS A 222 -23.03 11.20 -12.80
N VAL A 223 -22.94 11.91 -11.66
CA VAL A 223 -21.79 12.75 -11.31
C VAL A 223 -20.52 11.90 -11.16
N ILE A 224 -20.63 10.75 -10.47
CA ILE A 224 -19.48 9.86 -10.24
C ILE A 224 -19.04 9.17 -11.54
N ALA A 225 -19.96 8.82 -12.44
CA ALA A 225 -19.62 8.29 -13.76
C ALA A 225 -18.85 9.33 -14.60
N LEU A 226 -19.31 10.58 -14.62
CA LEU A 226 -18.60 11.67 -15.29
C LEU A 226 -17.21 11.90 -14.68
N GLY A 227 -17.11 11.97 -13.36
CA GLY A 227 -15.85 12.11 -12.64
C GLY A 227 -14.90 10.93 -12.85
N THR A 228 -15.41 9.70 -12.92
CA THR A 228 -14.63 8.49 -13.25
C THR A 228 -14.02 8.59 -14.65
N VAL A 229 -14.78 9.06 -15.65
CA VAL A 229 -14.25 9.27 -17.01
C VAL A 229 -13.19 10.37 -17.02
N LEU A 230 -13.44 11.51 -16.37
CA LEU A 230 -12.48 12.62 -16.30
C LEU A 230 -11.19 12.25 -15.57
N LEU A 231 -11.29 11.54 -14.44
CA LEU A 231 -10.14 11.01 -13.71
C LEU A 231 -9.39 9.96 -14.54
N GLY A 232 -10.08 9.09 -15.28
CA GLY A 232 -9.44 8.13 -16.19
C GLY A 232 -8.65 8.80 -17.32
N LEU A 233 -9.20 9.85 -17.94
CA LEU A 233 -8.52 10.62 -18.99
C LEU A 233 -7.27 11.33 -18.46
N VAL A 234 -7.34 11.93 -17.27
CA VAL A 234 -6.17 12.58 -16.65
C VAL A 234 -5.16 11.55 -16.13
N ALA A 235 -5.62 10.42 -15.56
CA ALA A 235 -4.76 9.32 -15.12
C ALA A 235 -3.95 8.71 -16.27
N TRP A 236 -4.48 8.68 -17.49
CA TRP A 236 -3.71 8.27 -18.67
C TRP A 236 -2.53 9.23 -18.95
N LYS A 237 -2.73 10.56 -18.85
CA LYS A 237 -1.62 11.52 -18.98
C LYS A 237 -0.65 11.48 -17.80
N LEU A 238 -1.15 11.23 -16.59
CA LEU A 238 -0.33 11.04 -15.41
C LEU A 238 0.49 9.74 -15.47
N TYR A 239 -0.04 8.69 -16.12
CA TYR A 239 0.69 7.46 -16.41
C TYR A 239 1.90 7.75 -17.30
N ASP A 240 1.72 8.46 -18.41
CA ASP A 240 2.82 8.83 -19.33
C ASP A 240 3.89 9.68 -18.61
N GLU A 241 3.47 10.71 -17.86
CA GLU A 241 4.39 11.63 -17.15
C GLU A 241 5.21 10.92 -16.06
N PHE A 242 4.55 10.09 -15.24
CA PHE A 242 5.21 9.35 -14.17
C PHE A 242 6.07 8.20 -14.75
N ALA A 243 5.62 7.50 -15.78
CA ALA A 243 6.40 6.45 -16.44
C ALA A 243 7.67 7.02 -17.10
N TRP A 244 7.61 8.20 -17.72
CA TRP A 244 8.76 8.89 -18.29
C TRP A 244 9.77 9.34 -17.22
N THR A 245 9.28 9.85 -16.09
CA THR A 245 10.10 10.17 -14.91
C THR A 245 10.79 8.91 -14.36
N ILE A 246 10.04 7.83 -14.18
CA ILE A 246 10.52 6.52 -13.69
C ILE A 246 11.49 5.85 -14.69
N TYR A 247 11.36 6.13 -15.99
CA TYR A 247 12.30 5.68 -17.02
C TYR A 247 13.66 6.37 -16.90
N LYS A 248 13.68 7.71 -16.86
CA LYS A 248 14.92 8.51 -16.78
C LYS A 248 15.78 8.20 -15.56
N HIS A 249 15.18 7.88 -14.41
CA HIS A 249 15.90 7.67 -13.15
C HIS A 249 16.15 6.19 -12.80
N ILE A 250 15.39 5.23 -13.35
CA ILE A 250 15.50 3.80 -13.02
C ILE A 250 15.79 2.97 -14.28
N SER A 251 16.98 3.16 -14.84
CA SER A 251 17.48 2.46 -16.04
C SER A 251 18.66 1.50 -15.80
N ALA A 252 19.19 1.40 -14.57
CA ALA A 252 20.36 0.54 -14.26
C ALA A 252 20.01 -0.93 -13.95
N ASP A 253 18.91 -1.22 -13.22
CA ASP A 253 18.43 -2.60 -13.00
C ASP A 253 16.91 -2.73 -13.12
N LEU A 254 16.47 -3.39 -14.21
CA LEU A 254 15.07 -3.73 -14.46
C LEU A 254 14.53 -4.79 -13.48
N ARG A 255 15.39 -5.61 -12.88
CA ARG A 255 15.00 -6.67 -11.93
C ARG A 255 14.61 -6.06 -10.59
N LEU A 256 15.43 -5.16 -10.02
CA LEU A 256 15.08 -4.39 -8.82
C LEU A 256 13.83 -3.53 -9.04
N LYS A 257 13.73 -2.83 -10.19
CA LYS A 257 12.54 -2.05 -10.58
C LYS A 257 11.25 -2.87 -10.53
N ARG A 258 11.26 -4.10 -11.10
CA ARG A 258 10.10 -5.01 -11.07
C ARG A 258 9.73 -5.43 -9.64
N ARG A 259 10.71 -5.73 -8.78
CA ARG A 259 10.48 -6.11 -7.36
C ARG A 259 9.85 -4.96 -6.57
N PHE A 260 10.33 -3.74 -6.76
CA PHE A 260 9.79 -2.54 -6.12
C PHE A 260 8.35 -2.25 -6.59
N LEU A 261 8.08 -2.41 -7.88
CA LEU A 261 6.73 -2.28 -8.46
C LEU A 261 5.76 -3.28 -7.81
N THR A 262 6.14 -4.56 -7.65
CA THR A 262 5.32 -5.56 -6.93
C THR A 262 5.02 -5.14 -5.49
N TYR A 263 6.02 -4.62 -4.75
CA TYR A 263 5.83 -4.09 -3.40
C TYR A 263 4.88 -2.88 -3.37
N GLN A 264 4.98 -1.96 -4.34
CA GLN A 264 4.06 -0.82 -4.45
C GLN A 264 2.63 -1.25 -4.76
N ILE A 265 2.40 -2.27 -5.61
CA ILE A 265 1.08 -2.87 -5.82
C ILE A 265 0.53 -3.41 -4.51
N TYR A 266 1.30 -4.23 -3.79
CA TYR A 266 0.84 -4.83 -2.53
C TYR A 266 0.49 -3.77 -1.47
N ILE A 267 1.33 -2.75 -1.28
CA ILE A 267 1.04 -1.64 -0.34
C ILE A 267 -0.15 -0.78 -0.80
N ALA A 268 -0.40 -0.65 -2.10
CA ALA A 268 -1.59 0.03 -2.61
C ALA A 268 -2.85 -0.79 -2.32
N LEU A 269 -2.84 -2.10 -2.61
CA LEU A 269 -3.96 -3.01 -2.35
C LEU A 269 -4.36 -3.03 -0.87
N LEU A 270 -3.41 -3.08 0.06
CA LEU A 270 -3.72 -3.01 1.51
C LEU A 270 -4.45 -1.71 1.94
N LYS A 271 -4.36 -0.62 1.16
CA LYS A 271 -5.14 0.60 1.39
C LYS A 271 -6.57 0.49 0.83
N PHE A 272 -6.73 -0.09 -0.36
CA PHE A 272 -8.07 -0.35 -0.91
C PHE A 272 -8.82 -1.39 -0.06
N ASP A 273 -8.15 -2.49 0.33
CA ASP A 273 -8.68 -3.51 1.24
C ASP A 273 -9.18 -2.90 2.57
N PHE A 274 -8.42 -1.96 3.17
CA PHE A 274 -8.84 -1.26 4.39
C PHE A 274 -10.24 -0.63 4.25
N PHE A 275 -10.52 0.06 3.14
CA PHE A 275 -11.83 0.69 2.93
C PHE A 275 -12.94 -0.35 2.77
N PHE A 276 -12.77 -1.35 1.89
CA PHE A 276 -13.84 -2.30 1.59
C PHE A 276 -14.10 -3.25 2.78
N PHE A 277 -13.08 -3.68 3.52
CA PHE A 277 -13.26 -4.41 4.78
C PHE A 277 -13.98 -3.57 5.84
N LEU A 278 -13.61 -2.29 6.01
CA LEU A 278 -14.23 -1.42 7.01
C LEU A 278 -15.70 -1.14 6.65
N GLY A 279 -15.98 -0.74 5.40
CA GLY A 279 -17.33 -0.48 4.91
C GLY A 279 -18.25 -1.68 5.05
N PHE A 280 -17.80 -2.87 4.64
CA PHE A 280 -18.55 -4.11 4.86
C PHE A 280 -18.83 -4.36 6.34
N THR A 281 -17.83 -4.18 7.21
CA THR A 281 -17.96 -4.47 8.65
C THR A 281 -18.91 -3.50 9.34
N VAL A 282 -18.90 -2.21 8.96
CA VAL A 282 -19.83 -1.20 9.48
C VAL A 282 -21.26 -1.42 8.96
N GLN A 283 -21.45 -1.71 7.67
CA GLN A 283 -22.76 -2.11 7.14
C GLN A 283 -23.31 -3.34 7.85
N PHE A 284 -22.47 -4.37 8.04
CA PHE A 284 -22.86 -5.61 8.71
C PHE A 284 -23.28 -5.36 10.16
N LEU A 285 -22.58 -4.48 10.87
CA LEU A 285 -22.84 -4.16 12.27
C LEU A 285 -24.17 -3.40 12.46
N VAL A 286 -24.46 -2.41 11.61
CA VAL A 286 -25.59 -1.48 11.83
C VAL A 286 -26.88 -1.91 11.10
N VAL A 287 -26.77 -2.57 9.93
CA VAL A 287 -27.94 -2.87 9.07
C VAL A 287 -28.51 -4.28 9.29
N VAL A 288 -27.74 -5.21 9.87
CA VAL A 288 -28.15 -6.62 10.01
C VAL A 288 -28.91 -6.86 11.31
N GLU A 289 -30.21 -7.06 11.19
CA GLU A 289 -31.09 -7.33 12.32
C GLU A 289 -30.81 -8.67 13.01
N ASN A 290 -31.20 -8.76 14.28
CA ASN A 290 -31.23 -10.00 15.05
C ASN A 290 -29.90 -10.78 14.99
N THR A 291 -28.76 -10.08 14.99
CA THR A 291 -27.44 -10.69 15.18
C THR A 291 -27.34 -11.19 16.63
N PRO A 292 -26.88 -12.44 16.88
CA PRO A 292 -26.59 -12.89 18.24
C PRO A 292 -25.55 -11.97 18.89
N ASP A 293 -25.70 -11.67 20.18
CA ASP A 293 -24.82 -10.74 20.91
C ASP A 293 -23.33 -11.08 20.72
N VAL A 294 -22.99 -12.38 20.70
CA VAL A 294 -21.63 -12.87 20.44
C VAL A 294 -21.14 -12.54 19.03
N GLU A 295 -21.99 -12.65 17.99
CA GLU A 295 -21.64 -12.26 16.62
C GLU A 295 -21.47 -10.73 16.51
N PHE A 296 -22.26 -9.96 17.26
CA PHE A 296 -22.17 -8.50 17.33
C PHE A 296 -20.88 -8.01 18.01
N TYR A 297 -20.57 -8.49 19.23
CA TYR A 297 -19.35 -8.11 19.95
C TYR A 297 -18.06 -8.56 19.23
N ILE A 298 -18.06 -9.74 18.60
CA ILE A 298 -16.93 -10.17 17.76
C ILE A 298 -16.76 -9.24 16.55
N THR A 299 -17.85 -8.78 15.93
CA THR A 299 -17.80 -7.83 14.80
C THR A 299 -17.23 -6.46 15.23
N ILE A 300 -17.60 -5.96 16.41
CA ILE A 300 -17.00 -4.74 16.99
C ILE A 300 -15.49 -4.89 17.15
N VAL A 301 -15.02 -5.99 17.75
CA VAL A 301 -13.58 -6.25 17.96
C VAL A 301 -12.83 -6.50 16.64
N ALA A 302 -13.50 -7.04 15.63
CA ALA A 302 -12.90 -7.28 14.31
C ALA A 302 -12.44 -5.98 13.61
N ILE A 303 -13.07 -4.83 13.90
CA ILE A 303 -12.67 -3.53 13.31
C ILE A 303 -11.22 -3.15 13.68
N PRO A 304 -10.87 -2.87 14.96
CA PRO A 304 -9.50 -2.49 15.32
C PRO A 304 -8.49 -3.61 15.05
N VAL A 305 -8.89 -4.88 15.15
CA VAL A 305 -8.04 -6.03 14.81
C VAL A 305 -7.67 -6.03 13.32
N THR A 306 -8.61 -5.74 12.42
CA THR A 306 -8.35 -5.64 10.97
C THR A 306 -7.38 -4.49 10.68
N ILE A 307 -7.56 -3.33 11.32
CA ILE A 307 -6.65 -2.19 11.18
C ILE A 307 -5.22 -2.58 11.63
N ALA A 308 -5.09 -3.22 12.79
CA ALA A 308 -3.80 -3.69 13.30
C ALA A 308 -3.13 -4.73 12.38
N LEU A 309 -3.91 -5.66 11.82
CA LEU A 309 -3.43 -6.69 10.87
C LEU A 309 -2.92 -6.09 9.56
N LEU A 310 -3.59 -5.05 9.02
CA LEU A 310 -3.15 -4.37 7.79
C LEU A 310 -1.86 -3.56 8.02
N PHE A 311 -1.72 -2.88 9.16
CA PHE A 311 -0.45 -2.26 9.55
C PHE A 311 0.67 -3.29 9.78
N LEU A 312 0.36 -4.43 10.42
CA LEU A 312 1.31 -5.52 10.63
C LEU A 312 1.78 -6.12 9.30
N ALA A 313 0.87 -6.34 8.34
CA ALA A 313 1.22 -6.83 7.01
C ALA A 313 2.15 -5.87 6.26
N ALA A 314 1.83 -4.56 6.27
CA ALA A 314 2.69 -3.52 5.71
C ALA A 314 4.07 -3.43 6.40
N PHE A 315 4.16 -3.77 7.69
CA PHE A 315 5.41 -3.83 8.45
C PHE A 315 6.22 -5.12 8.15
N CYS A 316 5.57 -6.28 8.09
CA CYS A 316 6.21 -7.56 7.81
C CYS A 316 6.85 -7.61 6.42
N VAL A 317 6.16 -7.10 5.39
CA VAL A 317 6.70 -7.02 4.03
C VAL A 317 7.89 -6.05 3.95
N ARG A 318 7.87 -4.92 4.68
CA ARG A 318 8.99 -3.95 4.76
C ARG A 318 10.23 -4.49 5.47
N ARG A 319 10.08 -5.54 6.29
CA ARG A 319 11.18 -6.27 6.93
C ARG A 319 11.57 -7.55 6.19
N GLU A 320 10.96 -7.85 5.03
CA GLU A 320 11.09 -9.11 4.28
C GLU A 320 10.91 -10.36 5.18
N SER A 321 10.11 -10.25 6.24
CA SER A 321 9.94 -11.30 7.25
C SER A 321 9.10 -12.44 6.67
N LYS A 322 9.75 -13.50 6.20
CA LYS A 322 9.10 -14.70 5.64
C LYS A 322 8.03 -15.28 6.56
N ILE A 323 8.31 -15.35 7.86
CA ILE A 323 7.39 -15.89 8.88
C ILE A 323 6.19 -14.95 9.06
N GLY A 324 6.43 -13.65 9.26
CA GLY A 324 5.35 -12.67 9.45
C GLY A 324 4.45 -12.50 8.23
N HIS A 325 5.05 -12.43 7.03
CA HIS A 325 4.32 -12.33 5.76
C HIS A 325 3.55 -13.62 5.45
N GLY A 326 4.10 -14.79 5.78
CA GLY A 326 3.39 -16.07 5.71
C GLY A 326 2.20 -16.16 6.67
N ALA A 327 2.33 -15.62 7.89
CA ALA A 327 1.20 -15.50 8.81
C ALA A 327 0.11 -14.56 8.26
N CYS A 328 0.48 -13.42 7.67
CA CYS A 328 -0.48 -12.54 6.98
C CYS A 328 -1.21 -13.25 5.81
N MET A 329 -0.51 -14.07 5.03
CA MET A 329 -1.16 -14.89 3.98
C MET A 329 -2.21 -15.84 4.55
N LEU A 330 -1.92 -16.55 5.65
CA LEU A 330 -2.89 -17.43 6.30
C LEU A 330 -4.12 -16.65 6.80
N VAL A 331 -3.91 -15.43 7.32
CA VAL A 331 -5.00 -14.51 7.68
C VAL A 331 -5.82 -14.09 6.45
N TYR A 332 -5.21 -13.86 5.28
CA TYR A 332 -5.96 -13.55 4.05
C TYR A 332 -6.80 -14.74 3.55
N PHE A 333 -6.28 -15.97 3.63
CA PHE A 333 -7.09 -17.16 3.31
C PHE A 333 -8.25 -17.34 4.31
N ALA A 334 -8.03 -17.10 5.60
CA ALA A 334 -9.09 -17.13 6.61
C ALA A 334 -10.13 -16.01 6.39
N ALA A 335 -9.70 -14.81 6.03
CA ALA A 335 -10.60 -13.70 5.65
C ALA A 335 -11.42 -14.03 4.40
N MET A 336 -10.82 -14.64 3.38
CA MET A 336 -11.51 -15.06 2.16
C MET A 336 -12.59 -16.10 2.47
N ALA A 337 -12.28 -17.10 3.30
CA ALA A 337 -13.26 -18.07 3.78
C ALA A 337 -14.39 -17.42 4.61
N TYR A 338 -14.08 -16.45 5.47
CA TYR A 338 -15.06 -15.68 6.24
C TYR A 338 -16.00 -14.85 5.35
N PHE A 339 -15.48 -14.17 4.33
CA PHE A 339 -16.30 -13.40 3.39
C PHE A 339 -17.20 -14.31 2.54
N ILE A 340 -16.69 -15.45 2.06
CA ILE A 340 -17.51 -16.48 1.38
C ILE A 340 -18.61 -17.00 2.32
N PHE A 341 -18.29 -17.32 3.57
CA PHE A 341 -19.27 -17.77 4.57
C PHE A 341 -20.35 -16.71 4.83
N LYS A 342 -19.98 -15.43 5.01
CA LYS A 342 -20.94 -14.33 5.21
C LYS A 342 -21.83 -14.10 3.99
N LEU A 343 -21.27 -14.19 2.78
CA LEU A 343 -22.01 -14.11 1.52
C LEU A 343 -23.06 -15.23 1.45
N VAL A 344 -22.69 -16.49 1.72
CA VAL A 344 -23.64 -17.63 1.74
C VAL A 344 -24.69 -17.47 2.85
N ARG A 345 -24.29 -17.12 4.08
CA ARG A 345 -25.17 -16.91 5.25
C ARG A 345 -26.24 -15.83 5.03
N MET A 346 -25.97 -14.89 4.12
CA MET A 346 -26.89 -13.80 3.75
C MET A 346 -28.01 -14.24 2.77
N TYR A 347 -27.83 -15.36 2.07
CA TYR A 347 -28.85 -15.99 1.22
C TYR A 347 -29.51 -17.23 1.85
N ASP A 348 -28.95 -17.82 2.91
CA ASP A 348 -29.57 -18.92 3.68
C ASP A 348 -30.99 -18.54 4.15
N SER A 349 -31.96 -19.37 3.79
CA SER A 349 -33.38 -19.20 4.11
C SER A 349 -33.64 -18.94 5.60
N LYS A 350 -32.81 -19.47 6.50
CA LYS A 350 -32.93 -19.28 7.96
C LYS A 350 -32.63 -17.86 8.43
N ARG A 351 -31.86 -17.07 7.67
CA ARG A 351 -31.51 -15.68 8.02
C ARG A 351 -31.81 -14.64 6.94
N ALA A 352 -32.20 -15.04 5.73
CA ALA A 352 -32.44 -14.15 4.60
C ALA A 352 -33.31 -12.92 4.92
N LEU A 353 -34.33 -13.06 5.80
CA LEU A 353 -35.18 -11.94 6.24
C LEU A 353 -34.40 -10.86 7.00
N ALA A 354 -33.53 -11.25 7.94
CA ALA A 354 -32.71 -10.33 8.74
C ALA A 354 -31.66 -9.56 7.91
N TYR A 355 -31.33 -10.06 6.73
CA TYR A 355 -30.47 -9.38 5.76
C TYR A 355 -31.24 -8.56 4.71
N LYS A 356 -32.58 -8.55 4.71
CA LYS A 356 -33.38 -8.06 3.56
C LYS A 356 -33.06 -6.60 3.18
N ALA A 357 -33.01 -5.68 4.15
CA ALA A 357 -32.71 -4.27 3.91
C ALA A 357 -31.24 -4.01 3.51
N GLY A 358 -30.31 -4.83 4.01
CA GLY A 358 -28.86 -4.72 3.79
C GLY A 358 -28.33 -5.48 2.57
N ARG A 359 -29.10 -6.38 1.97
CA ARG A 359 -28.57 -7.37 1.02
C ARG A 359 -27.84 -6.75 -0.19
N PRO A 360 -28.37 -5.70 -0.87
CA PRO A 360 -27.72 -5.18 -2.07
C PRO A 360 -26.34 -4.55 -1.81
N SER A 361 -26.20 -3.70 -0.78
CA SER A 361 -24.89 -3.15 -0.39
C SER A 361 -23.94 -4.23 0.13
N LEU A 362 -24.38 -5.06 1.07
CA LEU A 362 -23.54 -6.09 1.70
C LEU A 362 -23.03 -7.12 0.69
N THR A 363 -23.82 -7.51 -0.31
CA THR A 363 -23.37 -8.40 -1.41
C THR A 363 -22.36 -7.69 -2.30
N THR A 364 -22.61 -6.44 -2.67
CA THR A 364 -21.70 -5.63 -3.50
C THR A 364 -20.34 -5.45 -2.81
N PHE A 365 -20.34 -5.03 -1.55
CA PHE A 365 -19.12 -4.90 -0.74
C PHE A 365 -18.40 -6.24 -0.56
N ALA A 366 -19.12 -7.34 -0.28
CA ALA A 366 -18.50 -8.65 -0.14
C ALA A 366 -17.85 -9.15 -1.44
N VAL A 367 -18.49 -8.95 -2.60
CA VAL A 367 -17.93 -9.34 -3.91
C VAL A 367 -16.74 -8.49 -4.31
N LEU A 368 -16.78 -7.16 -4.11
CA LEU A 368 -15.64 -6.27 -4.35
C LEU A 368 -14.46 -6.61 -3.42
N THR A 369 -14.73 -6.88 -2.14
CA THR A 369 -13.71 -7.31 -1.18
C THR A 369 -13.08 -8.65 -1.59
N LEU A 370 -13.89 -9.63 -2.02
CA LEU A 370 -13.37 -10.92 -2.49
C LEU A 370 -12.51 -10.79 -3.75
N MET A 371 -12.89 -9.93 -4.71
CA MET A 371 -12.06 -9.65 -5.88
C MET A 371 -10.71 -9.02 -5.50
N LEU A 372 -10.71 -7.98 -4.66
CA LEU A 372 -9.48 -7.35 -4.22
C LEU A 372 -8.60 -8.33 -3.43
N LEU A 373 -9.18 -9.09 -2.51
CA LEU A 373 -8.46 -10.04 -1.66
C LEU A 373 -7.77 -11.16 -2.47
N VAL A 374 -8.37 -11.62 -3.57
CA VAL A 374 -7.72 -12.56 -4.51
C VAL A 374 -6.46 -11.94 -5.15
N VAL A 375 -6.52 -10.66 -5.53
CA VAL A 375 -5.37 -9.92 -6.08
C VAL A 375 -4.33 -9.63 -4.99
N THR A 376 -4.75 -9.32 -3.76
CA THR A 376 -3.88 -9.15 -2.58
C THR A 376 -3.14 -10.45 -2.25
N ILE A 377 -3.81 -11.61 -2.29
CA ILE A 377 -3.18 -12.92 -2.09
C ILE A 377 -2.17 -13.21 -3.22
N GLY A 378 -2.54 -13.02 -4.49
CA GLY A 378 -1.64 -13.23 -5.63
C GLY A 378 -0.39 -12.34 -5.59
N THR A 379 -0.55 -11.07 -5.22
CA THR A 379 0.57 -10.12 -5.08
C THR A 379 1.38 -10.38 -3.82
N ALA A 380 0.78 -10.87 -2.73
CA ALA A 380 1.51 -11.33 -1.55
C ALA A 380 2.48 -12.48 -1.89
N PHE A 381 2.06 -13.45 -2.72
CA PHE A 381 2.93 -14.52 -3.21
C PHE A 381 4.08 -13.97 -4.06
N ALA A 382 3.80 -13.02 -4.95
CA ALA A 382 4.83 -12.35 -5.75
C ALA A 382 5.82 -11.56 -4.87
N CYS A 383 5.37 -10.93 -3.78
CA CYS A 383 6.24 -10.31 -2.77
C CYS A 383 7.13 -11.35 -2.06
N LEU A 384 6.57 -12.46 -1.57
CA LEU A 384 7.33 -13.52 -0.90
C LEU A 384 8.41 -14.11 -1.81
N GLY A 385 8.09 -14.32 -3.10
CA GLY A 385 9.04 -14.75 -4.13
C GLY A 385 10.14 -13.73 -4.45
N ASN A 386 10.03 -12.49 -3.98
CA ASN A 386 11.02 -11.42 -4.18
C ASN A 386 11.91 -11.16 -2.95
N PHE A 387 11.61 -11.74 -1.78
CA PHE A 387 12.42 -11.58 -0.56
C PHE A 387 13.83 -12.18 -0.69
N GLY A 388 14.81 -11.59 0.01
CA GLY A 388 16.23 -11.93 -0.03
C GLY A 388 16.98 -11.40 -1.25
N LYS A 389 16.32 -10.62 -2.13
CA LYS A 389 16.86 -10.20 -3.45
C LYS A 389 17.19 -8.71 -3.52
N GLY A 390 17.74 -8.15 -2.43
CA GLY A 390 18.30 -6.79 -2.38
C GLY A 390 17.29 -5.63 -2.35
N LEU A 391 16.00 -5.90 -2.09
CA LEU A 391 14.96 -4.87 -2.09
C LEU A 391 14.88 -4.12 -0.74
N MET A 392 15.06 -4.82 0.37
CA MET A 392 15.07 -4.32 1.75
C MET A 392 15.78 -2.96 1.96
N PRO A 393 17.01 -2.69 1.49
CA PRO A 393 17.70 -1.41 1.74
C PRO A 393 17.04 -0.21 1.06
N HIS A 394 16.30 -0.45 -0.03
CA HIS A 394 15.57 0.58 -0.79
C HIS A 394 14.20 0.88 -0.19
N ILE A 395 13.61 -0.08 0.53
CA ILE A 395 12.30 0.05 1.20
C ILE A 395 12.42 0.63 2.61
N GLN A 396 13.53 0.37 3.32
CA GLN A 396 13.67 0.74 4.73
C GLN A 396 14.12 2.20 4.96
N LYS A 397 14.57 2.91 3.92
CA LYS A 397 14.72 4.37 4.00
C LYS A 397 13.31 4.98 4.19
N ARG A 398 13.11 5.68 5.32
CA ARG A 398 11.80 6.17 5.79
C ARG A 398 11.14 7.18 4.83
N LYS A 399 11.97 7.90 4.08
CA LYS A 399 11.59 8.63 2.87
C LYS A 399 11.57 7.61 1.73
N VAL A 400 10.41 7.37 1.11
CA VAL A 400 10.39 6.76 -0.24
C VAL A 400 11.36 7.61 -1.05
N PRO A 401 12.46 7.05 -1.60
CA PRO A 401 13.46 7.87 -2.26
C PRO A 401 12.77 8.67 -3.35
N ASP A 402 12.90 10.01 -3.33
CA ASP A 402 12.58 10.75 -4.55
C ASP A 402 13.55 10.27 -5.63
N ALA A 403 13.21 10.51 -6.89
CA ALA A 403 14.01 10.06 -8.02
C ALA A 403 15.46 10.63 -7.96
N ASP A 404 15.67 11.69 -7.18
CA ASP A 404 16.97 12.30 -6.87
C ASP A 404 17.67 11.73 -5.61
N ASP A 405 16.98 11.16 -4.62
CA ASP A 405 17.64 10.51 -3.47
C ASP A 405 18.40 9.24 -3.90
N LEU A 406 17.88 8.54 -4.92
CA LEU A 406 18.56 7.40 -5.56
C LEU A 406 19.86 7.82 -6.25
N LYS A 407 19.93 9.04 -6.79
CA LYS A 407 21.07 9.59 -7.53
C LYS A 407 22.33 9.73 -6.67
N TYR A 408 22.16 10.13 -5.41
CA TYR A 408 23.28 10.33 -4.48
C TYR A 408 23.69 9.07 -3.72
N SER A 409 22.76 8.13 -3.51
CA SER A 409 23.06 6.89 -2.78
C SER A 409 24.03 5.92 -3.50
N GLY A 410 24.41 6.21 -4.76
CA GLY A 410 25.34 5.43 -5.56
C GLY A 410 26.75 6.02 -5.70
N TYR A 411 27.03 7.22 -5.14
CA TYR A 411 28.27 7.97 -5.45
C TYR A 411 29.03 8.56 -4.24
N GLY A 412 28.61 8.28 -3.00
CA GLY A 412 29.29 8.80 -1.80
C GLY A 412 29.00 7.98 -0.55
N GLY A 413 29.73 6.87 -0.35
CA GLY A 413 29.46 5.95 0.76
C GLY A 413 30.42 4.77 0.90
N SER A 414 31.70 4.91 0.55
CA SER A 414 32.72 3.86 0.68
C SER A 414 33.17 3.57 2.13
N GLU A 415 33.01 4.55 3.03
CA GLU A 415 33.64 4.58 4.36
C GLU A 415 33.04 3.64 5.43
N LEU A 416 31.96 2.90 5.13
CA LEU A 416 31.18 2.22 6.19
C LEU A 416 30.56 0.86 5.83
N PHE A 417 31.04 0.20 4.77
CA PHE A 417 30.57 -1.14 4.38
C PHE A 417 31.68 -2.20 4.44
N ASN A 418 31.93 -2.74 5.64
CA ASN A 418 32.86 -3.84 5.86
C ASN A 418 32.19 -5.21 5.55
N GLY A 419 31.77 -5.38 4.29
CA GLY A 419 31.25 -6.65 3.76
C GLY A 419 32.34 -7.49 3.08
N PRO A 420 32.12 -8.80 2.85
CA PRO A 420 33.06 -9.63 2.12
C PRO A 420 33.29 -9.11 0.68
N PRO A 421 34.52 -9.22 0.15
CA PRO A 421 34.89 -8.55 -1.10
C PRO A 421 34.08 -9.03 -2.30
N HIS A 422 33.70 -8.07 -3.16
CA HIS A 422 33.00 -8.36 -4.40
C HIS A 422 33.91 -9.15 -5.35
N GLN A 423 33.35 -10.12 -6.09
CA GLN A 423 34.12 -10.97 -7.04
C GLN A 423 34.66 -10.23 -8.28
N LEU A 424 34.47 -8.91 -8.36
CA LEU A 424 35.10 -8.04 -9.34
C LEU A 424 36.06 -7.15 -8.55
N GLY A 425 37.35 -7.22 -8.87
CA GLY A 425 38.42 -6.54 -8.12
C GLY A 425 38.31 -5.01 -8.13
N PRO A 426 39.17 -4.31 -7.37
CA PRO A 426 39.13 -2.86 -7.29
C PRO A 426 39.22 -2.22 -8.68
N VAL A 427 38.20 -1.43 -9.02
CA VAL A 427 38.14 -0.71 -10.29
C VAL A 427 39.30 0.29 -10.33
N PRO A 428 40.20 0.22 -11.32
CA PRO A 428 41.36 1.11 -11.36
C PRO A 428 40.89 2.56 -11.55
N ASN A 429 41.44 3.47 -10.75
CA ASN A 429 41.19 4.90 -10.93
C ASN A 429 41.70 5.35 -12.31
N ARG A 430 40.85 6.13 -12.97
CA ARG A 430 41.02 6.79 -14.27
C ARG A 430 42.48 7.18 -14.55
N MET A 431 43.06 6.64 -15.63
CA MET A 431 44.35 7.11 -16.15
C MET A 431 44.32 8.63 -16.37
N THR A 432 45.30 9.32 -15.82
CA THR A 432 45.71 10.63 -16.30
C THR A 432 46.48 10.44 -17.61
N ILE A 433 46.20 11.29 -18.58
CA ILE A 433 47.06 11.50 -19.75
C ILE A 433 47.76 12.82 -19.48
N ASP A 434 49.09 12.80 -19.49
CA ASP A 434 49.96 13.97 -19.52
C ASP A 434 50.20 14.38 -21.00
#